data_AF-A0A432ETN5-F1
#
_entry.id   AF-A0A432ETN5-F1
#
_cell.length_a   1.000
_cell.length_b   1.000
_cell.length_c   1.000
_cell.angle_alpha   90.00
_cell.angle_beta   90.00
_cell.angle_gamma   90.00
#
_symmetry.space_group_name_H-M   'P 1'
#
loop_
_entity.id
_entity.type
_entity.pdbx_description
1 polymer ?
#
loop_
_entity_poly.entity_id
_entity_poly.type
_entity_poly.pdbx_seq_one_letter_code
_entity_poly.pdbx_strand_id
1 'polypeptide(L)' 'ISRIWSLDHPIEIKPGMVFALETQHGKTHRYGVRIEEMLIVHDDDDHVEIISNFPVKEITAVEVM' A
#
# COMPACT_ATOMS: atom_id res chain seq x y z
N ILE A 1 -6.05 0.61 8.08
CA ILE A 1 -6.56 -0.50 7.24
C ILE A 1 -7.94 -0.11 6.76
N SER A 2 -8.07 0.18 5.47
CA SER A 2 -9.37 0.41 4.85
C SER A 2 -10.19 -0.88 4.91
N ARG A 3 -11.50 -0.78 5.20
CA ARG A 3 -12.43 -1.94 5.26
C ARG A 3 -13.27 -2.03 3.99
N ILE A 4 -12.67 -1.71 2.84
CA ILE A 4 -13.37 -1.64 1.55
C ILE A 4 -13.73 -3.05 1.04
N TRP A 5 -13.11 -4.09 1.58
CA TRP A 5 -13.33 -5.48 1.19
C TRP A 5 -14.07 -6.25 2.27
N SER A 6 -15.05 -7.06 1.86
CA SER A 6 -15.81 -7.92 2.75
C SER A 6 -15.04 -9.20 3.04
N LEU A 7 -14.97 -9.58 4.32
CA LEU A 7 -14.46 -10.89 4.73
C LEU A 7 -15.52 -11.98 4.57
N ASP A 8 -16.81 -11.62 4.59
CA ASP A 8 -17.94 -12.54 4.41
C ASP A 8 -18.17 -12.87 2.92
N HIS A 9 -17.77 -11.96 2.03
CA HIS A 9 -17.83 -12.11 0.58
C HIS A 9 -16.46 -11.84 -0.03
N PRO A 10 -15.50 -12.77 0.12
CA PRO A 10 -14.15 -12.59 -0.39
C PRO A 10 -14.15 -12.55 -1.92
N ILE A 11 -13.24 -11.75 -2.47
CA ILE A 11 -13.01 -11.63 -3.91
C ILE A 11 -11.64 -12.22 -4.20
N GLU A 12 -11.60 -13.11 -5.18
CA GLU A 12 -10.35 -13.71 -5.66
C GLU A 12 -9.47 -12.64 -6.32
N ILE A 13 -8.19 -12.65 -5.98
CA ILE A 13 -7.17 -11.81 -6.59
C ILE A 13 -6.87 -12.36 -7.98
N LYS A 14 -6.91 -11.50 -9.01
CA LYS A 14 -6.75 -11.89 -10.41
C LYS A 14 -5.68 -11.07 -11.12
N PRO A 15 -5.08 -11.59 -12.20
CA PRO A 15 -4.16 -10.83 -13.03
C PRO A 15 -4.77 -9.52 -13.53
N GLY A 16 -3.94 -8.47 -13.56
CA GLY A 16 -4.35 -7.11 -13.92
C GLY A 16 -4.98 -6.31 -12.78
N MET A 17 -5.25 -6.92 -11.62
CA MET A 17 -5.64 -6.16 -10.42
C MET A 17 -4.43 -5.39 -9.86
N VAL A 18 -4.72 -4.22 -9.28
CA VAL A 18 -3.73 -3.34 -8.65
C VAL A 18 -4.13 -3.09 -7.21
N PHE A 19 -3.17 -3.18 -6.29
CA PHE A 19 -3.37 -2.98 -4.86
C PHE A 19 -2.47 -1.88 -4.33
N ALA A 20 -3.00 -1.11 -3.39
CA ALA A 20 -2.20 -0.29 -2.50
C ALA A 20 -1.78 -1.14 -1.30
N LEU A 21 -0.47 -1.31 -1.10
CA LEU A 21 0.10 -1.91 0.09
C LEU A 21 0.51 -0.80 1.05
N GLU A 22 -0.25 -0.68 2.14
CA GLU A 22 -0.11 0.42 3.08
C GLU A 22 0.38 -0.04 4.46
N THR A 23 1.29 0.74 5.04
CA THR A 23 1.64 0.64 6.45
C THR A 23 1.54 2.01 7.10
N GLN A 24 1.11 2.04 8.36
CA GLN A 24 1.02 3.27 9.15
C GLN A 24 1.62 3.04 10.54
N HIS A 25 2.36 4.03 11.03
CA HIS A 25 2.86 4.05 12.40
C HIS A 25 2.82 5.46 12.97
N GLY A 26 2.70 5.61 14.29
CA GLY A 26 2.65 6.92 14.90
C GLY A 26 2.14 6.92 16.33
N LYS A 27 2.00 8.13 16.87
CA LYS A 27 1.42 8.39 18.18
C LYS A 27 0.17 9.25 18.04
N THR A 28 -0.94 8.73 18.55
CA THR A 28 -2.25 9.38 18.52
C THR A 28 -2.13 10.84 18.99
N HIS A 29 -2.71 11.76 18.21
CA HIS A 29 -2.69 13.21 18.45
C HIS A 29 -1.31 13.88 18.49
N ARG A 30 -0.25 13.22 17.97
CA ARG A 30 1.09 13.84 17.88
C ARG A 30 1.68 13.79 16.48
N TYR A 31 1.87 12.59 15.95
CA TYR A 31 2.52 12.39 14.64
C TYR A 31 2.15 11.01 14.08
N GLY A 32 2.24 10.89 12.76
CA GLY A 32 2.06 9.65 12.04
C GLY A 32 2.87 9.65 10.76
N VAL A 33 3.30 8.46 10.36
CA VAL A 33 3.99 8.19 9.10
C VAL A 33 3.22 7.09 8.39
N ARG A 34 3.06 7.25 7.07
CA ARG A 34 2.44 6.25 6.19
C ARG A 34 3.37 6.04 5.01
N ILE A 35 3.62 4.78 4.69
CA ILE A 35 4.27 4.37 3.45
C ILE A 35 3.22 3.54 2.69
N GLU A 36 3.11 3.82 1.40
CA GLU A 36 2.17 3.17 0.49
C GLU A 36 2.89 2.88 -0.82
N GLU A 37 2.88 1.61 -1.22
CA GLU A 37 3.37 1.16 -2.52
C GLU A 37 2.21 0.63 -3.36
N MET A 38 2.28 0.84 -4.66
CA MET A 38 1.33 0.25 -5.60
C MET A 38 1.93 -1.02 -6.17
N LEU A 39 1.16 -2.11 -6.20
CA LEU A 39 1.57 -3.37 -6.82
C LEU A 39 0.54 -3.84 -7.85
N ILE A 40 1.02 -4.47 -8.92
CA ILE A 40 0.21 -5.15 -9.93
C ILE A 40 0.38 -6.66 -9.81
N VAL A 41 -0.71 -7.40 -10.04
CA VAL A 41 -0.71 -8.87 -10.11
C VAL A 41 -0.57 -9.28 -11.57
N HIS A 42 0.43 -10.11 -11.85
CA HIS A 42 0.67 -10.66 -13.17
C HIS A 42 -0.05 -12.00 -13.37
N ASP A 43 -0.09 -12.49 -14.61
CA ASP A 43 -0.72 -13.77 -14.96
C ASP A 43 0.21 -14.98 -14.78
N ASP A 44 1.49 -14.74 -14.50
CA ASP A 44 2.50 -15.74 -14.25
C ASP A 44 2.71 -16.07 -12.75
N ASP A 45 3.18 -17.30 -12.52
CA ASP A 45 3.62 -17.97 -11.29
C ASP A 45 3.65 -17.12 -9.98
N ASP A 46 2.48 -16.81 -9.41
CA ASP A 46 2.30 -16.02 -8.17
C ASP A 46 3.13 -14.72 -8.10
N HIS A 47 3.29 -14.07 -9.26
CA HIS A 47 4.15 -12.91 -9.40
C HIS A 47 3.41 -11.59 -9.16
N VAL A 48 4.04 -10.73 -8.36
CA VAL A 48 3.62 -9.34 -8.13
C VAL A 48 4.79 -8.39 -8.35
N GLU A 49 4.49 -7.22 -8.91
CA GLU A 49 5.47 -6.17 -9.19
C GLU A 49 5.09 -4.87 -8.50
N ILE A 50 6.05 -4.22 -7.85
CA ILE A 50 5.89 -2.85 -7.35
C ILE A 50 6.03 -1.87 -8.51
N ILE A 51 5.01 -1.04 -8.71
CA ILE A 51 4.93 -0.08 -9.83
C ILE A 51 5.05 1.38 -9.39
N SER A 52 5.23 1.65 -8.10
CA SER A 52 5.56 2.98 -7.57
C SER A 52 7.02 3.34 -7.86
N ASN A 53 7.24 4.59 -8.26
CA ASN A 53 8.56 5.10 -8.64
C ASN A 53 9.10 6.19 -7.69
N PHE A 54 8.29 6.65 -6.75
CA PHE A 54 8.73 7.67 -5.80
C PHE A 54 9.73 7.05 -4.81
N PRO A 55 10.84 7.74 -4.46
CA PRO A 55 11.81 7.18 -3.52
C PRO A 55 11.22 7.08 -2.10
N VAL A 56 11.19 5.86 -1.56
CA VAL A 56 10.61 5.57 -0.22
C VAL A 56 11.58 4.89 0.76
N LYS A 57 12.89 4.88 0.45
CA LYS A 57 13.91 4.23 1.30
C LYS A 57 13.97 4.83 2.72
N GLU A 58 13.53 6.07 2.86
CA GLU A 58 13.45 6.78 4.13
C GLU A 58 12.19 7.63 4.19
N ILE A 59 11.72 7.92 5.41
CA ILE A 59 10.57 8.80 5.63
C ILE A 59 11.01 10.22 5.31
N THR A 60 10.44 10.80 4.26
CA THR A 60 10.62 12.21 3.93
C THR A 60 9.87 13.08 4.93
N ALA A 61 10.60 13.82 5.76
CA ALA A 61 10.03 14.85 6.61
C ALA A 61 9.76 16.10 5.76
N VAL A 62 8.55 16.66 5.87
CA VAL A 62 8.22 17.97 5.30
C VAL A 62 8.37 18.99 6.41
N GLU A 63 9.27 19.96 6.25
CA GLU A 63 9.34 21.10 7.18
C GLU A 63 8.07 21.92 7.08
N VAL A 64 7.46 22.23 8.22
CA VAL A 64 6.31 23.12 8.29
C VAL A 64 6.85 24.55 8.16
N MET A 65 6.54 25.21 7.05
CA MET A 65 6.84 26.63 6.84
C MET A 65 6.12 27.53 7.84
#